data_AF-A0AAW0G5N1-F1
#
_entry.id   AF-A0AAW0G5N1-F1
#
_cell.length_a   1.000
_cell.length_b   1.000
_cell.length_c   1.000
_cell.angle_alpha   90.00
_cell.angle_beta   90.00
_cell.angle_gamma   90.00
#
_symmetry.space_group_name_H-M   'P 1'
#
loop_
_entity.id
_entity.type
_entity.pdbx_description
1 polymer ?
#
loop_
_entity_poly.entity_id
_entity_poly.type
_entity_poly.pdbx_seq_one_letter_code
_entity_poly.pdbx_strand_id
1 'polypeptide(L)'
;MSDLDVTLEEAITLVSQVQEERFIFLVALVLALYDTILSFPTELRCIWQRKLGTGAVLYLFIRYGTILNAFLSVSIASVLPKTVVM
;
A
#
# COMPACT_ATOMS: atom_id res chain seq x y z
N MET A 1 26.80 -4.95 32.63
CA MET A 1 25.84 -4.91 31.53
C MET A 1 25.78 -6.33 31.00
N SER A 2 24.70 -7.06 31.25
CA SER A 2 24.64 -8.49 30.96
C SER A 2 24.24 -8.73 29.51
N ASP A 3 24.74 -9.78 28.85
CA ASP A 3 24.35 -10.17 27.47
C ASP A 3 22.82 -10.26 27.27
N LEU A 4 22.07 -10.54 28.35
CA LEU A 4 20.61 -10.59 28.32
C LEU A 4 19.97 -9.20 28.12
N ASP A 5 20.59 -8.14 28.63
CA ASP A 5 20.11 -6.76 28.42
C ASP A 5 20.29 -6.32 26.96
N VAL A 6 21.42 -6.72 26.34
CA VAL A 6 21.73 -6.38 24.94
C VAL A 6 20.75 -7.06 23.98
N THR A 7 20.44 -8.33 24.23
CA THR A 7 19.49 -9.09 23.38
C THR A 7 18.05 -8.59 23.51
N LEU A 8 17.66 -8.08 24.68
CA LEU A 8 16.33 -7.52 24.89
C LEU A 8 16.14 -6.19 24.13
N GLU A 9 17.14 -5.32 24.15
CA GLU A 9 17.14 -4.04 23.42
C GLU A 9 17.07 -4.27 21.89
N GLU A 10 17.78 -5.28 21.40
CA GLU A 10 17.75 -5.67 19.97
C GLU A 10 16.36 -6.20 19.57
N ALA A 11 15.70 -6.98 20.43
CA ALA A 11 14.35 -7.48 20.17
C ALA A 11 13.29 -6.35 20.15
N ILE A 12 13.40 -5.37 21.05
CA ILE A 12 12.47 -4.23 21.12
C ILE A 12 12.60 -3.36 19.86
N THR A 13 13.82 -3.11 19.41
CA THR A 13 14.08 -2.32 18.19
C THR A 13 13.60 -3.03 16.93
N LEU A 14 13.75 -4.35 16.83
CA LEU A 14 13.20 -5.12 15.70
C LEU A 14 11.66 -5.11 15.68
N VAL A 15 11.01 -5.21 16.85
CA VAL A 15 9.54 -5.14 16.96
C VAL A 15 9.00 -3.75 16.60
N SER A 16 9.68 -2.67 16.98
CA SER A 16 9.25 -1.31 16.64
C SER A 16 9.36 -1.05 15.13
N GLN A 17 10.44 -1.51 14.49
CA GLN A 17 10.63 -1.39 13.04
C GLN A 17 9.49 -2.10 12.26
N VAL A 18 9.09 -3.31 12.66
CA VAL A 18 7.99 -4.05 12.01
C VAL A 18 6.63 -3.33 12.14
N GLN A 19 6.39 -2.64 13.25
CA GLN A 19 5.16 -1.85 13.41
C GLN A 19 5.16 -0.59 12.54
N GLU A 20 6.31 0.10 12.45
CA GLU A 20 6.45 1.31 11.65
C GLU A 20 6.20 1.04 10.17
N GLU A 21 6.72 -0.06 9.63
CA GLU A 21 6.50 -0.41 8.22
C GLU A 21 5.01 -0.58 7.91
N ARG A 22 4.27 -1.32 8.75
CA ARG A 22 2.82 -1.53 8.55
C ARG A 22 2.03 -0.23 8.59
N PHE A 23 2.41 0.69 9.48
CA PHE A 23 1.74 1.99 9.57
C PHE A 23 2.07 2.88 8.37
N ILE A 24 3.33 2.90 7.92
CA ILE A 24 3.77 3.64 6.74
C ILE A 24 3.02 3.13 5.49
N PHE A 25 2.85 1.82 5.33
CA PHE A 25 2.09 1.25 4.22
C PHE A 25 0.62 1.71 4.22
N LEU A 26 -0.04 1.70 5.37
CA LEU A 26 -1.41 2.18 5.50
C LEU A 26 -1.53 3.68 5.19
N VAL A 27 -0.60 4.49 5.72
CA VAL A 27 -0.57 5.94 5.46
C VAL A 27 -0.32 6.22 3.97
N ALA A 28 0.61 5.50 3.34
CA ALA A 28 0.89 5.62 1.92
C ALA A 28 -0.33 5.23 1.06
N LEU A 29 -1.05 4.16 1.44
CA LEU A 29 -2.27 3.74 0.76
C LEU A 29 -3.36 4.81 0.88
N VAL A 30 -3.59 5.33 2.09
CA VAL A 30 -4.59 6.39 2.33
C VAL A 30 -4.23 7.66 1.57
N LEU A 31 -2.95 8.04 1.53
CA LEU A 31 -2.48 9.21 0.79
C LEU A 31 -2.66 9.02 -0.72
N ALA A 32 -2.35 7.82 -1.25
CA ALA A 32 -2.57 7.49 -2.65
C ALA A 32 -4.07 7.51 -3.01
N LEU A 33 -4.94 6.95 -2.15
CA LEU A 33 -6.39 7.03 -2.32
C LEU A 33 -6.90 8.47 -2.27
N TYR A 34 -6.39 9.28 -1.34
CA TYR A 34 -6.76 10.69 -1.24
C TYR A 34 -6.38 11.46 -2.50
N ASP A 35 -5.16 11.25 -3.00
CA ASP A 35 -4.71 11.84 -4.26
C ASP A 35 -5.60 11.38 -5.44
N THR A 36 -6.04 10.11 -5.44
CA THR A 36 -6.98 9.60 -6.45
C THR A 36 -8.33 10.29 -6.43
N ILE A 37 -8.92 10.47 -5.26
CA ILE A 37 -10.22 11.13 -5.11
C ILE A 37 -10.10 12.59 -5.55
N LEU A 38 -9.00 13.27 -5.20
CA LEU A 38 -8.80 14.68 -5.52
C LEU A 38 -8.62 14.92 -7.03
N SER A 39 -7.96 14.00 -7.73
CA SER A 39 -7.72 14.11 -9.17
C SER A 39 -8.84 13.48 -10.02
N PHE A 40 -9.71 12.66 -9.43
CA PHE A 40 -10.90 12.07 -10.06
C PHE A 40 -11.81 13.04 -10.82
N PRO A 41 -12.18 14.24 -10.33
CA PRO A 41 -13.00 15.17 -11.10
C PRO A 41 -12.31 15.68 -12.38
N THR A 42 -10.98 15.83 -12.34
CA THR A 42 -10.17 16.20 -13.50
C THR A 42 -10.06 15.03 -14.47
N GLU A 43 -9.90 13.80 -13.97
CA GLU A 43 -9.95 12.58 -14.77
C GLU A 43 -11.30 12.42 -15.46
N LEU A 44 -12.41 12.57 -14.73
CA LEU A 44 -13.75 12.41 -15.28
C LEU A 44 -14.00 13.40 -16.44
N ARG A 45 -13.53 14.64 -16.28
CA ARG A 45 -13.66 15.68 -17.30
C ARG A 45 -12.73 15.48 -18.51
N CYS A 46 -11.50 14.99 -18.30
CA CYS A 46 -10.49 14.87 -19.36
C CYS A 46 -10.48 13.50 -20.05
N ILE A 47 -10.80 12.43 -19.33
CA ILE A 47 -10.72 11.04 -19.76
C ILE A 47 -12.11 10.51 -20.11
N TRP A 48 -13.11 10.72 -19.24
CA TRP A 48 -14.44 10.13 -19.44
C TRP A 48 -15.38 11.00 -20.30
N GLN A 49 -15.21 12.32 -20.31
CA GLN A 49 -16.01 13.22 -21.15
C GLN A 49 -15.40 13.55 -22.53
N ARG A 50 -14.18 13.05 -22.85
CA ARG A 50 -13.51 13.25 -24.14
C ARG A 50 -13.02 11.93 -24.74
N LYS A 51 -12.61 11.95 -26.01
CA LYS A 51 -11.99 10.78 -26.68
C LYS A 51 -10.77 10.32 -25.88
N LEU A 52 -10.81 9.09 -25.38
CA LEU A 52 -9.72 8.43 -24.67
C LEU A 52 -8.44 8.46 -25.53
N GLY A 53 -7.50 9.32 -25.16
CA GLY A 53 -6.17 9.37 -25.76
C GLY A 53 -5.25 8.30 -25.18
N THR A 54 -4.17 7.98 -25.89
CA THR A 54 -3.17 6.98 -25.45
C THR A 54 -2.60 7.27 -24.06
N GLY A 55 -2.40 8.56 -23.73
CA GLY A 55 -1.95 8.97 -22.40
C GLY A 55 -2.97 8.68 -21.29
N ALA A 56 -4.28 8.77 -21.58
CA ALA A 56 -5.33 8.47 -20.63
C ALA A 56 -5.42 6.96 -20.34
N VAL A 57 -5.25 6.12 -21.36
CA VAL A 57 -5.21 4.66 -21.21
C VAL A 57 -3.99 4.23 -20.41
N LEU A 58 -2.81 4.79 -20.71
CA LEU A 58 -1.58 4.47 -19.97
C LEU A 58 -1.69 4.91 -18.50
N TYR A 59 -2.28 6.07 -18.25
CA TYR A 59 -2.53 6.59 -16.92
C TYR A 59 -3.52 5.73 -16.13
N LEU A 60 -4.63 5.31 -16.75
CA LEU A 60 -5.57 4.34 -16.18
C LEU A 60 -4.87 3.02 -15.84
N PHE A 61 -4.02 2.51 -16.73
CA PHE A 61 -3.34 1.23 -16.54
C PHE A 61 -2.35 1.27 -15.37
N ILE A 62 -1.56 2.34 -15.27
CA ILE A 62 -0.59 2.52 -14.18
C ILE A 62 -1.33 2.74 -12.86
N ARG A 63 -2.36 3.60 -12.84
CA ARG A 63 -3.07 3.98 -11.60
C ARG A 63 -3.92 2.84 -11.05
N TYR A 64 -4.77 2.25 -11.88
CA TYR A 64 -5.64 1.16 -11.43
C TYR A 64 -4.88 -0.16 -11.32
N GLY A 65 -3.81 -0.36 -12.11
CA GLY A 65 -2.92 -1.51 -11.96
C GLY A 65 -2.16 -1.51 -10.63
N THR A 66 -1.66 -0.36 -10.18
CA THR A 66 -0.98 -0.24 -8.87
C THR A 66 -1.95 -0.39 -7.70
N ILE A 67 -3.14 0.19 -7.78
CA ILE A 67 -4.20 -0.01 -6.78
C ILE A 67 -4.59 -1.49 -6.69
N LEU A 68 -4.80 -2.16 -7.84
CA LEU A 68 -5.18 -3.56 -7.89
C LEU A 68 -4.06 -4.47 -7.36
N ASN A 69 -2.80 -4.19 -7.69
CA ASN A 69 -1.66 -4.91 -7.14
C ASN A 69 -1.56 -4.75 -5.61
N ALA A 70 -1.68 -3.53 -5.09
CA ALA A 70 -1.69 -3.28 -3.65
C ALA A 70 -2.86 -4.02 -2.95
N PHE A 71 -4.04 -4.00 -3.57
CA PHE A 71 -5.21 -4.70 -3.06
C PHE A 71 -5.02 -6.22 -3.05
N LEU A 72 -4.43 -6.78 -4.11
CA LEU A 72 -4.08 -8.20 -4.17
C LEU A 72 -3.03 -8.56 -3.12
N SER A 73 -1.98 -7.77 -2.95
CA SER A 73 -0.95 -8.02 -1.92
C SER A 73 -1.54 -8.02 -0.51
N VAL A 74 -2.41 -7.07 -0.19
CA VAL A 74 -3.12 -7.02 1.10
C VAL A 74 -4.09 -8.21 1.24
N SER A 75 -4.83 -8.55 0.19
CA SER A 75 -5.76 -9.68 0.18
C SER A 75 -5.02 -11.01 0.41
N ILE A 76 -3.92 -11.24 -0.31
CA ILE A 76 -3.06 -12.42 -0.15
C ILE A 76 -2.47 -12.46 1.26
N ALA A 77 -1.99 -11.32 1.78
CA ALA A 77 -1.48 -11.22 3.14
C ALA A 77 -2.56 -11.51 4.20
N SER A 78 -3.83 -11.19 3.93
CA SER A 78 -4.96 -11.52 4.82
C SER A 78 -5.43 -12.98 4.71
N VAL A 79 -5.09 -13.67 3.63
CA VAL A 79 -5.44 -15.08 3.39
C VAL A 79 -4.38 -16.04 3.95
N LEU A 80 -3.10 -15.62 4.00
CA LEU A 80 -2.00 -16.41 4.56
C LEU A 80 -1.88 -16.55 6.09
N PRO A 81 -2.58 -15.83 7.01
CA PRO A 81 -2.34 -15.95 8.44
C PRO A 81 -2.96 -17.22 9.07
N LYS A 82 -3.57 -18.12 8.29
CA LYS A 82 -4.31 -19.29 8.82
C LYS A 82 -3.76 -20.67 8.48
N THR A 83 -2.66 -20.80 7.74
CA THR A 83 -2.20 -22.12 7.27
C THR A 83 -0.83 -22.58 7.79
N VAL A 84 -0.13 -21.79 8.61
CA VAL A 84 1.18 -22.16 9.21
C VAL A 84 1.09 -22.28 10.73
N VAL A 85 0.01 -22.86 11.22
CA VAL A 85 -0.07 -23.44 12.58
C VAL A 85 -0.80 -24.77 12.45
N MET A 86 -0.13 -25.77 11.87
CA MET A 86 -0.50 -27.17 12.03
C MET A 86 0.73 -28.05 11.89
#